data_AF-A0A0G2G5Y9-F1
#
_entry.id   AF-A0A0G2G5Y9-F1
#
_cell.length_a   1.000
_cell.length_b   1.000
_cell.length_c   1.000
_cell.angle_alpha   90.00
_cell.angle_beta   90.00
_cell.angle_gamma   90.00
#
_symmetry.space_group_name_H-M   'P 1'
#
loop_
_entity.id
_entity.type
_entity.pdbx_description
1 polymer ?
#
loop_
_entity_poly.entity_id
_entity_poly.type
_entity_poly.pdbx_seq_one_letter_code
_entity_poly.pdbx_strand_id
1 'polypeptide(L)'
;MEPEEPSVGSAAYPEKIYGTWDANWRGFIGTTFIVALEEFGHLISKDLTALMLESLRNATIGDSYRAGGVDGDNLYPAYSNPSLMRAFSSGWVGRRLNDSNMTLAGENYAKSVIELFNRANTLSEFNSGTYTGVSLWALSLWAKYLPEDSIMYKYGRTMSAHTWEAVSQLWHPQLKNMAGPWDRSYGYDMNRYPQVMSHSADFEYAPLFAILADFASTLVPANVTQRLSEFEGEHAFTSSTYSPPYDYVPRNITSWLAPNISIGSETFNETVVGGPAINPSTFNPAVIQWNTGVDIGFITLYATEAAVQALTTPWSLNITYPAGDSSSIFSFIVSTVKSKPTMSSWDDLEGLSVNVTGNVNLTYSLSFAGLNGGADETINDFEFWNFTYFVPKALTEPPNIVLDLALY
;
A
#
# COMPACT_ATOMS: atom_id res chain seq x y z
N MET A 1 -32.97 3.91 -27.31
CA MET A 1 -32.45 3.24 -26.09
C MET A 1 -30.97 3.13 -26.30
N GLU A 2 -30.22 4.02 -25.65
CA GLU A 2 -28.80 3.80 -25.41
C GLU A 2 -28.68 2.44 -24.69
N PRO A 3 -27.63 1.64 -24.92
CA PRO A 3 -27.39 0.46 -24.11
C PRO A 3 -27.09 0.93 -22.68
N GLU A 4 -28.07 0.81 -21.79
CA GLU A 4 -27.83 0.96 -20.35
C GLU A 4 -26.94 -0.20 -19.88
N GLU A 5 -25.96 0.09 -19.03
CA GLU A 5 -25.19 -0.95 -18.36
C GLU A 5 -26.14 -1.91 -17.62
N PRO A 6 -25.89 -3.22 -17.65
CA PRO A 6 -26.79 -4.18 -17.03
C PRO A 6 -26.88 -3.91 -15.52
N SER A 7 -28.10 -3.87 -14.99
CA SER A 7 -28.30 -3.64 -13.55
C SER A 7 -27.64 -4.75 -12.73
N VAL A 8 -26.78 -4.35 -11.79
CA VAL A 8 -26.18 -5.25 -10.79
C VAL A 8 -27.28 -5.97 -10.02
N GLY A 9 -27.10 -7.28 -9.80
CA GLY A 9 -28.09 -8.14 -9.16
C GLY A 9 -29.09 -8.77 -10.12
N SER A 10 -28.99 -8.48 -11.42
CA SER A 10 -29.78 -9.18 -12.45
C SER A 10 -29.21 -10.57 -12.76
N ALA A 11 -30.01 -11.44 -13.38
CA ALA A 11 -29.54 -12.77 -13.79
C ALA A 11 -28.37 -12.71 -14.81
N ALA A 12 -28.32 -11.65 -15.63
CA ALA A 12 -27.24 -11.41 -16.58
C ALA A 12 -26.01 -10.73 -15.95
N TYR A 13 -26.18 -10.09 -14.78
CA TYR A 13 -25.11 -9.39 -14.07
C TYR A 13 -25.25 -9.58 -12.54
N PRO A 14 -24.96 -10.80 -12.03
CA PRO A 14 -25.11 -11.12 -10.61
C PRO A 14 -24.25 -10.21 -9.73
N GLU A 15 -24.73 -9.89 -8.53
CA GLU A 15 -23.98 -9.06 -7.60
C GLU A 15 -22.75 -9.79 -7.05
N LYS A 16 -21.58 -9.17 -7.22
CA LYS A 16 -20.30 -9.64 -6.66
C LYS A 16 -19.41 -8.44 -6.41
N ILE A 17 -19.21 -8.10 -5.14
CA ILE A 17 -18.30 -7.02 -4.72
C ILE A 17 -16.88 -7.32 -5.25
N TYR A 18 -16.22 -6.30 -5.80
CA TYR A 18 -14.93 -6.40 -6.52
C TYR A 18 -14.93 -7.34 -7.74
N GLY A 19 -16.11 -7.68 -8.26
CA GLY A 19 -16.27 -8.47 -9.47
C GLY A 19 -17.16 -7.77 -10.49
N THR A 20 -18.45 -7.63 -10.17
CA THR A 20 -19.42 -6.91 -11.01
C THR A 20 -19.64 -5.48 -10.59
N TRP A 21 -19.12 -5.08 -9.44
CA TRP A 21 -19.08 -3.68 -9.01
C TRP A 21 -17.98 -3.48 -7.97
N ASP A 22 -17.46 -2.26 -7.86
CA ASP A 22 -16.52 -1.87 -6.81
C ASP A 22 -17.19 -0.86 -5.86
N ALA A 23 -17.26 -1.24 -4.59
CA ALA A 23 -17.86 -0.41 -3.55
C ALA A 23 -17.06 0.84 -3.20
N ASN A 24 -15.76 0.85 -3.48
CA ASN A 24 -14.85 1.97 -3.23
C ASN A 24 -15.06 3.11 -4.23
N TRP A 25 -15.63 2.86 -5.41
CA TRP A 25 -15.86 3.88 -6.44
C TRP A 25 -16.69 5.07 -5.93
N ARG A 26 -17.58 4.85 -4.96
CA ARG A 26 -18.35 5.93 -4.29
C ARG A 26 -17.42 6.99 -3.69
N GLY A 27 -16.33 6.56 -3.05
CA GLY A 27 -15.32 7.44 -2.48
C GLY A 27 -14.61 8.25 -3.56
N PHE A 28 -14.05 7.58 -4.57
CA PHE A 28 -13.29 8.24 -5.64
C PHE A 28 -14.15 9.22 -6.47
N ILE A 29 -15.34 8.79 -6.91
CA ILE A 29 -16.24 9.63 -7.71
C ILE A 29 -16.83 10.76 -6.84
N GLY A 30 -17.28 10.44 -5.63
CA GLY A 30 -17.87 11.43 -4.72
C GLY A 30 -16.88 12.54 -4.35
N THR A 31 -15.66 12.18 -3.99
CA THR A 31 -14.63 13.17 -3.68
C THR A 31 -14.20 13.99 -4.90
N THR A 32 -14.25 13.42 -6.11
CA THR A 32 -14.08 14.16 -7.37
C THR A 32 -15.17 15.22 -7.56
N PHE A 33 -16.43 14.87 -7.32
CA PHE A 33 -17.55 15.81 -7.39
C PHE A 33 -17.39 16.94 -6.36
N ILE A 34 -16.94 16.62 -5.15
CA ILE A 34 -16.68 17.63 -4.13
C ILE A 34 -15.58 18.61 -4.59
N VAL A 35 -14.45 18.11 -5.10
CA VAL A 35 -13.39 18.97 -5.67
C VAL A 35 -13.92 19.85 -6.80
N ALA A 36 -14.72 19.29 -7.71
CA ALA A 36 -15.31 20.05 -8.81
C ALA A 36 -16.24 21.18 -8.30
N LEU A 37 -17.04 20.92 -7.27
CA LEU A 37 -17.93 21.91 -6.67
C LEU A 37 -17.16 23.00 -5.91
N GLU A 38 -16.10 22.64 -5.18
CA GLU A 38 -15.27 23.58 -4.41
C GLU A 38 -14.43 24.49 -5.31
N GLU A 39 -13.74 23.90 -6.30
CA GLU A 39 -12.76 24.64 -7.11
C GLU A 39 -13.40 25.26 -8.36
N PHE A 40 -14.43 24.63 -8.92
CA PHE A 40 -15.02 24.99 -10.21
C PHE A 40 -16.54 25.17 -10.15
N GLY A 41 -17.17 25.23 -8.97
CA GLY A 41 -18.62 25.35 -8.83
C GLY A 41 -19.23 26.56 -9.56
N HIS A 42 -18.45 27.62 -9.78
CA HIS A 42 -18.85 28.80 -10.55
C HIS A 42 -19.03 28.53 -12.06
N LEU A 43 -18.46 27.44 -12.59
CA LEU A 43 -18.62 26.99 -13.98
C LEU A 43 -19.76 25.98 -14.15
N ILE A 44 -20.30 25.46 -13.04
CA ILE A 44 -21.32 24.41 -13.02
C ILE A 44 -22.69 25.06 -12.86
N SER A 45 -23.66 24.66 -13.70
CA SER A 45 -25.02 25.19 -13.60
C SER A 45 -25.66 24.83 -12.25
N LYS A 46 -26.64 25.62 -11.81
CA LYS A 46 -27.36 25.35 -10.55
C LYS A 46 -28.08 24.00 -10.59
N ASP A 47 -28.67 23.65 -11.74
CA ASP A 47 -29.39 22.39 -11.92
C ASP A 47 -28.44 21.20 -11.83
N LEU A 48 -27.28 21.28 -12.50
CA LEU A 48 -26.26 20.22 -12.41
C LEU A 48 -25.66 20.13 -11.00
N THR A 49 -25.43 21.26 -10.34
CA THR A 49 -24.99 21.30 -8.93
C THR A 49 -25.98 20.58 -8.03
N ALA A 50 -27.29 20.77 -8.23
CA ALA A 50 -28.32 20.09 -7.45
C ALA A 50 -28.28 18.57 -7.66
N LEU A 51 -28.14 18.11 -8.91
CA LEU A 51 -27.99 16.68 -9.23
C LEU A 51 -26.73 16.08 -8.60
N MET A 52 -25.59 16.78 -8.68
CA MET A 52 -24.34 16.32 -8.06
C MET A 52 -24.49 16.19 -6.54
N LEU A 53 -25.13 17.16 -5.87
CA LEU A 53 -25.40 17.10 -4.43
C LEU A 53 -26.35 15.96 -4.06
N GLU A 54 -27.35 15.67 -4.89
CA GLU A 54 -28.23 14.51 -4.71
C GLU A 54 -27.47 13.19 -4.87
N SER A 55 -26.61 13.07 -5.90
CA SER A 55 -25.73 11.90 -6.07
C SER A 55 -24.80 11.71 -4.88
N LEU A 56 -24.20 12.80 -4.37
CA LEU A 56 -23.33 12.77 -3.18
C LEU A 56 -24.08 12.33 -1.92
N ARG A 57 -25.32 12.79 -1.74
CA ARG A 57 -26.19 12.33 -0.65
C ARG A 57 -26.45 10.83 -0.73
N ASN A 58 -26.81 10.33 -1.91
CA ASN A 58 -27.07 8.90 -2.14
C ASN A 58 -25.81 8.04 -1.95
N ALA A 59 -24.65 8.52 -2.41
CA ALA A 59 -23.37 7.87 -2.20
C ALA A 59 -23.06 7.76 -0.70
N THR A 60 -23.20 8.85 0.04
CA THR A 60 -22.95 8.91 1.49
C THR A 60 -23.92 8.03 2.29
N ILE A 61 -25.20 7.99 1.91
CA ILE A 61 -26.16 7.04 2.49
C ILE A 61 -25.71 5.60 2.21
N GLY A 62 -25.27 5.30 0.98
CA GLY A 62 -24.72 4.00 0.62
C GLY A 62 -23.50 3.60 1.47
N ASP A 63 -22.58 4.54 1.70
CA ASP A 63 -21.41 4.32 2.56
C ASP A 63 -21.78 4.01 4.01
N SER A 64 -22.97 4.42 4.48
CA SER A 64 -23.46 4.04 5.81
C SER A 64 -23.76 2.54 5.95
N TYR A 65 -24.04 1.85 4.83
CA TYR A 65 -24.24 0.40 4.79
C TYR A 65 -22.95 -0.39 4.63
N ARG A 66 -21.82 0.28 4.34
CA ARG A 66 -20.51 -0.37 4.28
C ARG A 66 -19.97 -0.57 5.70
N ALA A 67 -20.14 -1.77 6.21
CA ALA A 67 -19.68 -2.17 7.54
C ALA A 67 -18.77 -3.38 7.41
N GLY A 68 -17.46 -3.19 7.63
CA GLY A 68 -16.50 -4.27 7.57
C GLY A 68 -16.93 -5.49 8.41
N GLY A 69 -16.95 -6.67 7.78
CA GLY A 69 -17.30 -7.94 8.40
C GLY A 69 -18.80 -8.24 8.42
N VAL A 70 -19.63 -7.32 7.92
CA VAL A 70 -21.08 -7.50 7.73
C VAL A 70 -21.35 -7.66 6.24
N ASP A 71 -22.16 -8.67 5.89
CA ASP A 71 -22.60 -8.96 4.51
C ASP A 71 -21.45 -9.04 3.47
N GLY A 72 -20.25 -9.44 3.91
CA GLY A 72 -19.07 -9.58 3.06
C GLY A 72 -18.36 -8.27 2.72
N ASP A 73 -18.74 -7.14 3.30
CA ASP A 73 -18.05 -5.86 3.13
C ASP A 73 -16.74 -5.83 3.95
N ASN A 74 -15.79 -5.02 3.50
CA ASN A 74 -14.45 -4.90 4.09
C ASN A 74 -14.07 -3.46 4.47
N LEU A 75 -15.02 -2.51 4.50
CA LEU A 75 -14.74 -1.11 4.84
C LEU A 75 -14.60 -0.88 6.34
N TYR A 76 -13.47 -1.32 6.88
CA TYR A 76 -13.04 -1.01 8.24
C TYR A 76 -12.37 0.36 8.32
N PRO A 77 -12.34 1.03 9.49
CA PRO A 77 -11.50 2.22 9.68
C PRO A 77 -10.02 2.02 9.32
N ALA A 78 -9.53 0.77 9.40
CA ALA A 78 -8.19 0.36 9.02
C ALA A 78 -7.95 0.31 7.49
N TYR A 79 -8.96 0.46 6.64
CA TYR A 79 -8.78 0.33 5.18
C TYR A 79 -8.11 1.56 4.53
N SER A 80 -7.50 2.47 5.31
CA SER A 80 -6.73 3.62 4.81
C SER A 80 -7.51 4.54 3.86
N ASN A 81 -7.21 4.55 2.56
CA ASN A 81 -7.72 5.52 1.60
C ASN A 81 -9.26 5.52 1.44
N PRO A 82 -9.99 4.39 1.29
CA PRO A 82 -11.44 4.43 1.18
C PRO A 82 -12.08 4.88 2.49
N SER A 83 -11.47 4.54 3.64
CA SER A 83 -11.92 4.97 4.97
C SER A 83 -11.76 6.47 5.17
N LEU A 84 -10.63 7.05 4.73
CA LEU A 84 -10.39 8.49 4.74
C LEU A 84 -11.40 9.21 3.85
N MET A 85 -11.64 8.71 2.64
CA MET A 85 -12.62 9.28 1.70
C MET A 85 -14.06 9.18 2.22
N ARG A 86 -14.45 8.07 2.85
CA ARG A 86 -15.77 7.91 3.49
C ARG A 86 -16.02 8.95 4.56
N ALA A 87 -15.04 9.14 5.47
CA ALA A 87 -15.18 10.10 6.56
C ALA A 87 -15.34 11.52 6.02
N PHE A 88 -14.51 11.88 5.02
CA PHE A 88 -14.55 13.17 4.34
C PHE A 88 -15.89 13.41 3.67
N SER A 89 -16.33 12.50 2.78
CA SER A 89 -17.58 12.63 2.05
C SER A 89 -18.76 12.79 3.00
N SER A 90 -18.82 11.99 4.07
CA SER A 90 -19.89 12.09 5.07
C SER A 90 -19.87 13.44 5.80
N GLY A 91 -18.70 13.87 6.27
CA GLY A 91 -18.55 15.13 7.00
C GLY A 91 -18.80 16.37 6.14
N TRP A 92 -18.40 16.34 4.86
CA TRP A 92 -18.59 17.44 3.91
C TRP A 92 -20.03 17.53 3.42
N VAL A 93 -20.61 16.41 2.98
CA VAL A 93 -21.98 16.38 2.43
C VAL A 93 -22.99 16.72 3.52
N GLY A 94 -22.81 16.19 4.74
CA GLY A 94 -23.66 16.52 5.87
C GLY A 94 -23.70 18.02 6.14
N ARG A 95 -22.54 18.69 6.16
CA ARG A 95 -22.48 20.15 6.34
C ARG A 95 -23.10 20.90 5.16
N ARG A 96 -22.77 20.49 3.93
CA ARG A 96 -23.26 21.14 2.70
C ARG A 96 -24.78 21.12 2.59
N LEU A 97 -25.42 20.07 3.11
CA LEU A 97 -26.87 19.86 3.11
C LEU A 97 -27.55 20.21 4.44
N ASN A 98 -26.81 20.69 5.43
CA ASN A 98 -27.30 20.95 6.79
C ASN A 98 -27.95 19.71 7.46
N ASP A 99 -27.37 18.53 7.23
CA ASP A 99 -27.74 17.25 7.84
C ASP A 99 -26.77 16.94 9.00
N SER A 100 -27.26 17.13 10.23
CA SER A 100 -26.47 16.93 11.45
C SER A 100 -26.09 15.47 11.68
N ASN A 101 -26.93 14.52 11.26
CA ASN A 101 -26.66 13.10 11.48
C ASN A 101 -25.53 12.63 10.56
N MET A 102 -25.58 13.03 9.29
CA MET A 102 -24.54 12.72 8.31
C MET A 102 -23.21 13.39 8.69
N THR A 103 -23.27 14.63 9.15
CA THR A 103 -22.09 15.36 9.68
C THR A 103 -21.46 14.59 10.84
N LEU A 104 -22.26 14.21 11.85
CA LEU A 104 -21.79 13.48 13.01
C LEU A 104 -21.25 12.08 12.66
N ALA A 105 -21.87 11.40 11.69
CA ALA A 105 -21.40 10.10 11.21
C ALA A 105 -19.99 10.20 10.61
N GLY A 106 -19.71 11.24 9.81
CA GLY A 106 -18.38 11.50 9.26
C GLY A 106 -17.34 11.77 10.34
N GLU A 107 -17.64 12.65 11.31
CA GLU A 107 -16.74 12.96 12.42
C GLU A 107 -16.45 11.73 13.30
N ASN A 108 -17.48 10.93 13.60
CA ASN A 108 -17.30 9.71 14.40
C ASN A 108 -16.46 8.65 13.66
N TYR A 109 -16.67 8.49 12.36
CA TYR A 109 -15.87 7.54 11.57
C TYR A 109 -14.41 8.02 11.46
N ALA A 110 -14.19 9.32 11.22
CA ALA A 110 -12.85 9.92 11.25
C ALA A 110 -12.14 9.68 12.58
N LYS A 111 -12.86 9.78 13.71
CA LYS A 111 -12.31 9.52 15.04
C LYS A 111 -11.74 8.10 15.15
N SER A 112 -12.43 7.09 14.63
CA SER A 112 -11.92 5.71 14.62
C SER A 112 -10.66 5.55 13.77
N VAL A 113 -10.59 6.22 12.61
CA VAL A 113 -9.37 6.23 11.78
C VAL A 113 -8.21 6.91 12.50
N ILE A 114 -8.47 8.05 13.16
CA ILE A 114 -7.48 8.82 13.92
C ILE A 114 -6.97 8.03 15.13
N GLU A 115 -7.84 7.31 15.83
CA GLU A 115 -7.44 6.44 16.96
C GLU A 115 -6.49 5.33 16.52
N LEU A 116 -6.74 4.72 15.36
CA LEU A 116 -5.81 3.75 14.77
C LEU A 116 -4.49 4.40 14.36
N PHE A 117 -4.53 5.59 13.75
CA PHE A 117 -3.33 6.31 13.35
C PHE A 117 -2.44 6.68 14.55
N ASN A 118 -3.04 7.28 15.58
CA ASN A 118 -2.32 7.82 16.74
C ASN A 118 -1.58 6.76 17.58
N ARG A 119 -1.86 5.47 17.39
CA ARG A 119 -1.12 4.38 18.06
C ARG A 119 0.37 4.39 17.69
N ALA A 120 0.69 4.70 16.44
CA ALA A 120 2.05 4.62 15.92
C ALA A 120 2.40 5.72 14.90
N ASN A 121 1.51 6.69 14.70
CA ASN A 121 1.61 7.73 13.66
C ASN A 121 1.75 7.16 12.24
N THR A 122 1.03 6.07 11.97
CA THR A 122 1.05 5.37 10.69
C THR A 122 -0.37 5.05 10.23
N LEU A 123 -0.57 5.05 8.91
CA LEU A 123 -1.76 4.45 8.31
C LEU A 123 -1.67 2.92 8.43
N SER A 124 -2.82 2.29 8.63
CA SER A 124 -2.96 0.84 8.73
C SER A 124 -2.38 0.12 7.51
N GLU A 125 -2.71 0.58 6.29
CA GLU A 125 -2.02 0.15 5.07
C GLU A 125 -0.68 0.89 4.96
N PHE A 126 0.36 0.31 5.55
CA PHE A 126 1.65 0.95 5.74
C PHE A 126 2.52 0.87 4.48
N ASN A 127 3.18 1.99 4.16
CA ASN A 127 4.16 2.11 3.08
C ASN A 127 3.68 1.43 1.77
N SER A 128 2.37 1.52 1.53
CA SER A 128 1.73 1.00 0.34
C SER A 128 2.28 1.77 -0.85
N GLY A 129 3.13 1.11 -1.63
CA GLY A 129 3.63 1.65 -2.88
C GLY A 129 2.45 2.10 -3.75
N THR A 130 1.30 1.43 -3.70
CA THR A 130 0.13 1.83 -4.49
C THR A 130 -0.61 3.02 -3.86
N TYR A 131 -0.99 2.93 -2.59
CA TYR A 131 -2.05 3.75 -2.01
C TYR A 131 -1.61 4.81 -0.99
N THR A 132 -0.33 4.91 -0.64
CA THR A 132 0.16 5.97 0.27
C THR A 132 -0.15 7.36 -0.31
N GLY A 133 0.11 7.59 -1.60
CA GLY A 133 -0.19 8.87 -2.23
C GLY A 133 -1.69 9.17 -2.34
N VAL A 134 -2.53 8.15 -2.56
CA VAL A 134 -4.01 8.30 -2.53
C VAL A 134 -4.49 8.68 -1.13
N SER A 135 -3.90 8.11 -0.08
CA SER A 135 -4.21 8.46 1.31
C SER A 135 -3.79 9.91 1.63
N LEU A 136 -2.61 10.35 1.18
CA LEU A 136 -2.15 11.73 1.30
C LEU A 136 -3.07 12.72 0.56
N TRP A 137 -3.59 12.33 -0.59
CA TRP A 137 -4.60 13.10 -1.31
C TRP A 137 -5.90 13.22 -0.50
N ALA A 138 -6.42 12.11 0.04
CA ALA A 138 -7.63 12.13 0.86
C ALA A 138 -7.45 12.98 2.14
N LEU A 139 -6.28 12.93 2.77
CA LEU A 139 -5.94 13.79 3.92
C LEU A 139 -5.83 15.27 3.54
N SER A 140 -5.44 15.58 2.30
CA SER A 140 -5.46 16.94 1.78
C SER A 140 -6.88 17.48 1.69
N LEU A 141 -7.86 16.65 1.31
CA LEU A 141 -9.27 17.04 1.34
C LEU A 141 -9.76 17.38 2.75
N TRP A 142 -9.39 16.54 3.73
CA TRP A 142 -9.70 16.77 5.15
C TRP A 142 -9.19 18.14 5.59
N ALA A 143 -7.93 18.45 5.28
CA ALA A 143 -7.26 19.68 5.68
C ALA A 143 -7.74 20.93 4.93
N LYS A 144 -8.23 20.78 3.68
CA LYS A 144 -8.60 21.89 2.80
C LYS A 144 -10.07 22.30 2.94
N TYR A 145 -10.98 21.32 2.88
CA TYR A 145 -12.40 21.59 2.63
C TYR A 145 -13.31 21.41 3.84
N LEU A 146 -12.79 20.90 4.96
CA LEU A 146 -13.56 20.86 6.20
C LEU A 146 -13.26 22.09 7.07
N PRO A 147 -14.26 22.62 7.80
CA PRO A 147 -14.08 23.77 8.67
C PRO A 147 -13.20 23.46 9.89
N GLU A 148 -12.66 24.51 10.53
CA GLU A 148 -11.74 24.40 11.69
C GLU A 148 -12.34 23.65 12.89
N ASP A 149 -13.66 23.59 13.01
CA ASP A 149 -14.37 22.86 14.06
C ASP A 149 -14.50 21.35 13.79
N SER A 150 -14.15 20.87 12.59
CA SER A 150 -14.04 19.46 12.25
C SER A 150 -12.75 18.86 12.80
N ILE A 151 -12.81 17.65 13.37
CA ILE A 151 -11.59 16.96 13.81
C ILE A 151 -10.68 16.64 12.62
N MET A 152 -11.27 16.40 11.45
CA MET A 152 -10.57 16.09 10.21
C MET A 152 -9.73 17.27 9.73
N TYR A 153 -10.16 18.52 9.91
CA TYR A 153 -9.37 19.69 9.51
C TYR A 153 -7.98 19.69 10.18
N LYS A 154 -7.96 19.46 11.50
CA LYS A 154 -6.72 19.42 12.28
C LYS A 154 -5.91 18.16 11.97
N TYR A 155 -6.54 16.99 12.05
CA TYR A 155 -5.84 15.72 11.90
C TYR A 155 -5.42 15.43 10.45
N GLY A 156 -6.12 15.97 9.45
CA GLY A 156 -5.69 15.89 8.04
C GLY A 156 -4.30 16.47 7.84
N ARG A 157 -3.98 17.58 8.53
CA ARG A 157 -2.64 18.20 8.52
C ARG A 157 -1.63 17.35 9.29
N THR A 158 -1.96 16.95 10.51
CA THR A 158 -1.07 16.15 11.37
C THR A 158 -0.73 14.79 10.76
N MET A 159 -1.72 14.06 10.28
CA MET A 159 -1.54 12.74 9.67
C MET A 159 -0.77 12.84 8.35
N SER A 160 -1.03 13.88 7.53
CA SER A 160 -0.24 14.15 6.32
C SER A 160 1.23 14.38 6.65
N ALA A 161 1.53 15.23 7.65
CA ALA A 161 2.90 15.53 8.04
C ALA A 161 3.66 14.27 8.49
N HIS A 162 3.08 13.48 9.40
CA HIS A 162 3.71 12.23 9.85
C HIS A 162 3.85 11.17 8.76
N THR A 163 2.87 11.08 7.84
CA THR A 163 2.97 10.18 6.69
C THR A 163 4.13 10.62 5.77
N TRP A 164 4.26 11.91 5.49
CA TRP A 164 5.39 12.47 4.73
C TRP A 164 6.74 12.28 5.43
N GLU A 165 6.80 12.41 6.77
CA GLU A 165 7.99 12.12 7.56
C GLU A 165 8.44 10.66 7.42
N ALA A 166 7.50 9.71 7.47
CA ALA A 166 7.78 8.29 7.23
C ALA A 166 8.24 8.05 5.78
N VAL A 167 7.52 8.62 4.80
CA VAL A 167 7.89 8.53 3.38
C VAL A 167 9.32 9.05 3.16
N SER A 168 9.68 10.18 3.76
CA SER A 168 11.01 10.77 3.61
C SER A 168 12.16 9.91 4.15
N GLN A 169 11.89 9.03 5.11
CA GLN A 169 12.88 8.11 5.69
C GLN A 169 12.96 6.78 4.94
N LEU A 170 11.95 6.46 4.14
CA LEU A 170 11.91 5.24 3.35
C LEU A 170 12.20 5.50 1.87
N TRP A 171 12.08 6.74 1.41
CA TRP A 171 12.49 7.13 0.07
C TRP A 171 14.01 7.06 -0.06
N HIS A 172 14.48 6.45 -1.14
CA HIS A 172 15.89 6.32 -1.46
C HIS A 172 16.23 7.16 -2.71
N PRO A 173 16.68 8.44 -2.59
CA PRO A 173 16.91 9.34 -3.73
C PRO A 173 17.82 8.81 -4.85
N GLN A 174 18.83 8.00 -4.51
CA GLN A 174 19.72 7.41 -5.53
C GLN A 174 19.05 6.31 -6.35
N LEU A 175 18.20 5.48 -5.72
CA LEU A 175 17.38 4.48 -6.42
C LEU A 175 16.10 5.11 -7.00
N LYS A 176 15.69 6.29 -6.52
CA LYS A 176 14.40 6.92 -6.81
C LYS A 176 13.24 5.96 -6.57
N ASN A 177 13.31 5.25 -5.46
CA ASN A 177 12.33 4.24 -5.08
C ASN A 177 12.10 4.24 -3.56
N MET A 178 10.95 3.75 -3.13
CA MET A 178 10.63 3.56 -1.71
C MET A 178 11.17 2.23 -1.21
N ALA A 179 11.99 2.22 -0.16
CA ALA A 179 12.36 1.01 0.56
C ALA A 179 11.10 0.26 1.06
N GLY A 180 11.20 -1.07 1.19
CA GLY A 180 10.13 -1.88 1.78
C GLY A 180 10.04 -1.72 3.31
N PRO A 181 9.16 -2.47 3.98
CA PRO A 181 8.16 -3.40 3.41
C PRO A 181 7.01 -2.65 2.74
N TRP A 182 6.18 -3.33 1.95
CA TRP A 182 5.00 -2.73 1.30
C TRP A 182 3.74 -3.58 1.54
N ASP A 183 2.76 -3.02 2.26
CA ASP A 183 1.47 -3.68 2.49
C ASP A 183 0.71 -3.95 1.18
N ARG A 184 0.87 -3.05 0.21
CA ARG A 184 0.29 -3.22 -1.11
C ARG A 184 1.14 -2.53 -2.17
N SER A 185 1.61 -3.32 -3.14
CA SER A 185 2.30 -2.82 -4.32
C SER A 185 1.94 -3.65 -5.56
N TYR A 186 1.57 -2.98 -6.64
CA TYR A 186 1.36 -3.60 -7.95
C TYR A 186 2.57 -3.45 -8.88
N GLY A 187 3.53 -2.61 -8.52
CA GLY A 187 4.78 -2.43 -9.23
C GLY A 187 5.95 -2.29 -8.26
N TYR A 188 7.15 -2.70 -8.68
CA TYR A 188 8.35 -2.62 -7.83
C TYR A 188 9.28 -1.48 -8.21
N ASP A 189 9.21 -0.98 -9.45
CA ASP A 189 10.09 0.08 -9.96
C ASP A 189 9.32 1.36 -10.28
N MET A 190 9.49 2.36 -9.41
CA MET A 190 8.87 3.69 -9.53
C MET A 190 9.46 4.54 -10.66
N ASN A 191 10.52 4.08 -11.35
CA ASN A 191 11.15 4.83 -12.46
C ASN A 191 10.50 4.57 -13.82
N ARG A 192 9.68 3.53 -13.96
CA ARG A 192 9.19 3.10 -15.29
C ARG A 192 8.04 3.93 -15.83
N TYR A 193 7.16 4.44 -14.97
CA TYR A 193 5.96 5.16 -15.38
C TYR A 193 5.64 6.29 -14.40
N PRO A 194 4.93 7.35 -14.82
CA PRO A 194 4.26 8.24 -13.87
C PRO A 194 3.31 7.44 -12.99
N GLN A 195 3.50 7.55 -11.68
CA GLN A 195 2.78 6.77 -10.68
C GLN A 195 2.41 7.73 -9.55
N VAL A 196 1.31 7.46 -8.86
CA VAL A 196 1.00 8.19 -7.60
C VAL A 196 2.13 7.91 -6.58
N MET A 197 2.58 6.66 -6.55
CA MET A 197 3.79 6.17 -5.88
C MET A 197 4.36 4.99 -6.69
N SER A 198 3.75 3.77 -6.65
CA SER A 198 4.20 2.54 -7.35
C SER A 198 3.19 1.94 -8.38
N HIS A 199 2.04 2.59 -8.61
CA HIS A 199 0.95 2.06 -9.44
C HIS A 199 0.41 3.11 -10.42
N SER A 200 0.42 2.80 -11.72
CA SER A 200 0.11 3.77 -12.79
C SER A 200 -1.36 3.90 -13.09
N ALA A 201 -2.19 2.88 -12.83
CA ALA A 201 -3.63 2.99 -13.09
C ALA A 201 -4.28 4.05 -12.20
N ASP A 202 -3.83 4.18 -10.95
CA ASP A 202 -4.29 5.24 -10.04
C ASP A 202 -3.88 6.64 -10.49
N PHE A 203 -2.92 6.76 -11.44
CA PHE A 203 -2.57 8.04 -12.07
C PHE A 203 -3.69 8.59 -12.96
N GLU A 204 -4.74 7.82 -13.25
CA GLU A 204 -5.99 8.38 -13.83
C GLU A 204 -6.55 9.51 -12.97
N TYR A 205 -6.25 9.49 -11.67
CA TYR A 205 -6.60 10.53 -10.70
C TYR A 205 -5.68 11.76 -10.71
N ALA A 206 -4.62 11.77 -11.53
CA ALA A 206 -3.61 12.84 -11.57
C ALA A 206 -4.16 14.27 -11.73
N PRO A 207 -5.22 14.54 -12.51
CA PRO A 207 -5.80 15.88 -12.58
C PRO A 207 -6.22 16.42 -11.21
N LEU A 208 -6.72 15.56 -10.32
CA LEU A 208 -7.15 15.95 -8.97
C LEU A 208 -5.97 16.19 -8.03
N PHE A 209 -4.87 15.47 -8.21
CA PHE A 209 -3.61 15.82 -7.56
C PHE A 209 -3.11 17.19 -8.03
N ALA A 210 -3.15 17.46 -9.34
CA ALA A 210 -2.69 18.72 -9.91
C ALA A 210 -3.50 19.93 -9.40
N ILE A 211 -4.84 19.80 -9.34
CA ILE A 211 -5.73 20.84 -8.79
C ILE A 211 -5.37 21.18 -7.34
N LEU A 212 -4.96 20.18 -6.55
CA LEU A 212 -4.66 20.35 -5.13
C LEU A 212 -3.18 20.55 -4.82
N ALA A 213 -2.29 20.50 -5.81
CA ALA A 213 -0.84 20.43 -5.62
C ALA A 213 -0.31 21.57 -4.75
N ASP A 214 -0.72 22.82 -5.03
CA ASP A 214 -0.29 23.99 -4.26
C ASP A 214 -0.68 23.86 -2.79
N PHE A 215 -1.91 23.44 -2.49
CA PHE A 215 -2.34 23.24 -1.11
C PHE A 215 -1.65 22.04 -0.45
N ALA A 216 -1.59 20.90 -1.13
CA ALA A 216 -0.97 19.68 -0.62
C ALA A 216 0.51 19.91 -0.29
N SER A 217 1.22 20.73 -1.07
CA SER A 217 2.61 21.12 -0.79
C SER A 217 2.78 21.83 0.56
N THR A 218 1.76 22.57 1.03
CA THR A 218 1.78 23.22 2.35
C THR A 218 1.69 22.24 3.52
N LEU A 219 1.29 20.98 3.25
CA LEU A 219 1.21 19.91 4.24
C LEU A 219 2.52 19.12 4.36
N VAL A 220 3.48 19.35 3.47
CA VAL A 220 4.79 18.69 3.48
C VAL A 220 5.72 19.44 4.43
N PRO A 221 6.24 18.80 5.49
CA PRO A 221 7.21 19.43 6.38
C PRO A 221 8.49 19.87 5.64
N ALA A 222 9.09 20.98 6.03
CA ALA A 222 10.25 21.55 5.33
C ALA A 222 11.48 20.63 5.31
N ASN A 223 11.67 19.78 6.33
CA ASN A 223 12.75 18.79 6.38
C ASN A 223 12.50 17.60 5.43
N VAL A 224 11.25 17.32 5.06
CA VAL A 224 10.91 16.22 4.15
C VAL A 224 11.41 16.50 2.74
N THR A 225 11.24 17.72 2.22
CA THR A 225 11.64 18.07 0.86
C THR A 225 13.14 17.91 0.61
N GLN A 226 13.96 18.20 1.62
CA GLN A 226 15.41 17.97 1.58
C GLN A 226 15.73 16.48 1.42
N ARG A 227 15.17 15.63 2.29
CA ARG A 227 15.35 14.17 2.26
C ARG A 227 14.88 13.50 0.97
N LEU A 228 13.83 14.03 0.35
CA LEU A 228 13.35 13.52 -0.93
C LEU A 228 14.34 13.79 -2.07
N SER A 229 15.18 14.82 -1.93
CA SER A 229 16.10 15.28 -2.98
C SER A 229 17.51 14.68 -2.83
N GLU A 230 17.98 14.52 -1.60
CA GLU A 230 19.36 14.12 -1.29
C GLU A 230 19.39 12.96 -0.30
N PHE A 231 20.19 11.93 -0.59
CA PHE A 231 20.36 10.81 0.32
C PHE A 231 21.25 11.22 1.50
N GLU A 232 20.68 11.27 2.71
CA GLU A 232 21.34 11.79 3.92
C GLU A 232 22.40 10.83 4.52
N GLY A 233 22.59 9.65 3.91
CA GLY A 233 23.53 8.63 4.35
C GLY A 233 22.85 7.39 4.89
N GLU A 234 23.66 6.44 5.34
CA GLU A 234 23.18 5.18 5.90
C GLU A 234 22.33 5.43 7.16
N HIS A 235 21.15 4.82 7.23
CA HIS A 235 20.25 4.93 8.36
C HIS A 235 19.29 3.74 8.47
N ALA A 236 18.68 3.60 9.64
CA ALA A 236 17.61 2.65 9.89
C ALA A 236 16.31 3.39 10.24
N PHE A 237 15.20 2.77 9.88
CA PHE A 237 13.85 3.20 10.19
C PHE A 237 13.13 2.10 10.97
N THR A 238 12.42 2.46 12.03
CA THR A 238 11.57 1.54 12.79
C THR A 238 10.21 2.18 13.03
N SER A 239 9.15 1.40 12.87
CA SER A 239 7.78 1.85 13.17
C SER A 239 6.88 0.66 13.50
N SER A 240 5.59 0.93 13.68
CA SER A 240 4.56 -0.08 13.85
C SER A 240 3.31 0.29 13.07
N THR A 241 2.54 -0.70 12.63
CA THR A 241 1.21 -0.51 12.05
C THR A 241 0.23 -1.55 12.61
N TYR A 242 -1.06 -1.37 12.38
CA TYR A 242 -2.11 -2.26 12.88
C TYR A 242 -3.38 -2.08 12.04
N SER A 243 -3.92 -3.20 11.60
CA SER A 243 -5.03 -3.26 10.66
C SER A 243 -6.11 -4.23 11.15
N PRO A 244 -6.87 -3.88 12.20
CA PRO A 244 -7.96 -4.73 12.66
C PRO A 244 -9.06 -4.86 11.59
N PRO A 245 -9.70 -6.02 11.46
CA PRO A 245 -9.56 -7.21 12.31
C PRO A 245 -8.47 -8.18 11.83
N TYR A 246 -7.67 -7.81 10.83
CA TYR A 246 -6.73 -8.72 10.18
C TYR A 246 -5.52 -9.05 11.04
N ASP A 247 -5.07 -8.08 11.84
CA ASP A 247 -3.89 -8.23 12.69
C ASP A 247 -4.27 -8.73 14.09
N TYR A 248 -3.67 -9.84 14.54
CA TYR A 248 -3.79 -10.29 15.93
C TYR A 248 -2.96 -9.42 16.88
N VAL A 249 -1.84 -8.87 16.38
CA VAL A 249 -0.93 -7.99 17.11
C VAL A 249 -0.47 -6.87 16.17
N PRO A 250 -0.09 -5.68 16.70
CA PRO A 250 0.56 -4.67 15.89
C PRO A 250 1.79 -5.22 15.17
N ARG A 251 1.91 -4.89 13.89
CA ARG A 251 3.05 -5.25 13.05
C ARG A 251 4.23 -4.35 13.39
N ASN A 252 5.45 -4.89 13.37
CA ASN A 252 6.68 -4.14 13.63
C ASN A 252 7.48 -4.01 12.34
N ILE A 253 7.76 -2.78 11.94
CA ILE A 253 8.47 -2.45 10.70
C ILE A 253 9.92 -2.11 11.04
N THR A 254 10.85 -2.65 10.26
CA THR A 254 12.27 -2.27 10.30
C THR A 254 12.81 -2.18 8.88
N SER A 255 13.43 -1.05 8.56
CA SER A 255 14.12 -0.86 7.29
C SER A 255 15.52 -0.30 7.53
N TRP A 256 16.44 -0.61 6.64
CA TRP A 256 17.81 -0.12 6.61
C TRP A 256 18.13 0.31 5.18
N LEU A 257 18.68 1.51 5.05
CA LEU A 257 19.04 2.12 3.79
C LEU A 257 20.52 2.49 3.84
N ALA A 258 21.26 2.19 2.78
CA ALA A 258 22.66 2.59 2.58
C ALA A 258 22.86 2.96 1.11
N PRO A 259 24.00 3.58 0.73
CA PRO A 259 24.20 3.96 -0.67
C PRO A 259 23.98 2.78 -1.63
N ASN A 260 23.09 2.98 -2.61
CA ASN A 260 22.71 1.99 -3.64
C ASN A 260 22.00 0.71 -3.13
N ILE A 261 21.53 0.64 -1.88
CA ILE A 261 20.83 -0.54 -1.35
C ILE A 261 19.81 -0.16 -0.28
N SER A 262 18.67 -0.86 -0.26
CA SER A 262 17.74 -0.84 0.86
C SER A 262 17.26 -2.24 1.20
N ILE A 263 16.97 -2.46 2.48
CA ILE A 263 16.36 -3.67 3.01
C ILE A 263 15.21 -3.19 3.90
N GLY A 264 14.04 -3.78 3.79
CA GLY A 264 12.92 -3.46 4.66
C GLY A 264 12.06 -4.66 4.91
N SER A 265 11.58 -4.80 6.14
CA SER A 265 10.79 -5.95 6.57
C SER A 265 9.76 -5.57 7.63
N GLU A 266 8.70 -6.37 7.71
CA GLU A 266 7.76 -6.33 8.82
C GLU A 266 7.57 -7.69 9.49
N THR A 267 7.46 -7.66 10.82
CA THR A 267 6.99 -8.78 11.63
C THR A 267 5.49 -8.67 11.81
N PHE A 268 4.76 -9.73 11.50
CA PHE A 268 3.29 -9.76 11.56
C PHE A 268 2.75 -11.10 12.07
N ASN A 269 1.52 -11.07 12.58
CA ASN A 269 0.71 -12.25 12.88
C ASN A 269 -0.74 -11.90 12.55
N GLU A 270 -1.21 -12.45 11.45
CA GLU A 270 -2.43 -12.07 10.76
C GLU A 270 -3.42 -13.24 10.74
N THR A 271 -4.70 -12.91 10.57
CA THR A 271 -5.80 -13.87 10.42
C THR A 271 -5.78 -14.62 9.09
N VAL A 272 -5.10 -14.05 8.08
CA VAL A 272 -4.99 -14.57 6.72
C VAL A 272 -3.69 -14.05 6.10
N VAL A 273 -3.11 -14.80 5.17
CA VAL A 273 -1.90 -14.38 4.44
C VAL A 273 -2.19 -13.09 3.65
N GLY A 274 -1.33 -12.09 3.83
CA GLY A 274 -1.47 -10.78 3.19
C GLY A 274 -2.45 -9.85 3.91
N GLY A 275 -2.86 -10.21 5.13
CA GLY A 275 -3.63 -9.38 6.04
C GLY A 275 -4.82 -8.67 5.36
N PRO A 276 -4.91 -7.34 5.48
CA PRO A 276 -6.00 -6.56 4.88
C PRO A 276 -6.08 -6.60 3.36
N ALA A 277 -4.97 -6.91 2.67
CA ALA A 277 -5.00 -7.06 1.21
C ALA A 277 -5.67 -8.36 0.78
N ILE A 278 -5.61 -9.41 1.62
CA ILE A 278 -6.09 -10.78 1.31
C ILE A 278 -5.57 -11.24 -0.06
N ASN A 279 -4.39 -10.75 -0.44
CA ASN A 279 -3.80 -10.96 -1.76
C ASN A 279 -2.27 -10.94 -1.65
N PRO A 280 -1.63 -12.12 -1.50
CA PRO A 280 -0.17 -12.22 -1.37
C PRO A 280 0.57 -11.67 -2.60
N SER A 281 -0.05 -11.65 -3.78
CA SER A 281 0.53 -11.07 -5.00
C SER A 281 0.76 -9.56 -4.92
N THR A 282 0.27 -8.88 -3.89
CA THR A 282 0.49 -7.44 -3.68
C THR A 282 1.16 -7.12 -2.35
N PHE A 283 1.23 -8.11 -1.45
CA PHE A 283 1.77 -7.95 -0.11
C PHE A 283 3.24 -8.36 -0.09
N ASN A 284 4.12 -7.41 0.21
CA ASN A 284 5.57 -7.56 0.13
C ASN A 284 6.20 -7.25 1.49
N PRO A 285 6.13 -8.19 2.46
CA PRO A 285 6.50 -7.93 3.84
C PRO A 285 8.01 -7.93 4.09
N ALA A 286 8.82 -8.33 3.12
CA ALA A 286 10.27 -8.23 3.21
C ALA A 286 10.86 -8.00 1.82
N VAL A 287 11.54 -6.87 1.62
CA VAL A 287 12.02 -6.39 0.32
C VAL A 287 13.46 -5.92 0.44
N ILE A 288 14.30 -6.39 -0.48
CA ILE A 288 15.65 -5.89 -0.73
C ILE A 288 15.64 -5.22 -2.10
N GLN A 289 16.28 -4.06 -2.20
CA GLN A 289 16.47 -3.35 -3.46
C GLN A 289 17.91 -2.92 -3.59
N TRP A 290 18.47 -2.98 -4.80
CA TRP A 290 19.81 -2.46 -5.05
C TRP A 290 19.95 -1.89 -6.46
N ASN A 291 20.96 -1.05 -6.65
CA ASN A 291 21.35 -0.56 -7.96
C ASN A 291 22.14 -1.64 -8.72
N THR A 292 21.64 -2.13 -9.85
CA THR A 292 22.38 -3.09 -10.70
C THR A 292 23.43 -2.39 -11.59
N GLY A 293 23.45 -1.05 -11.58
CA GLY A 293 24.22 -0.20 -12.50
C GLY A 293 23.42 0.25 -13.73
N VAL A 294 22.33 -0.45 -14.07
CA VAL A 294 21.46 -0.14 -15.21
C VAL A 294 20.00 0.04 -14.79
N ASP A 295 19.51 -0.85 -13.92
CA ASP A 295 18.14 -0.89 -13.41
C ASP A 295 18.17 -1.03 -11.87
N ILE A 296 17.01 -1.18 -11.24
CA ILE A 296 16.90 -1.55 -9.83
C ILE A 296 16.62 -3.04 -9.74
N GLY A 297 17.43 -3.76 -8.97
CA GLY A 297 17.19 -5.15 -8.62
C GLY A 297 16.28 -5.25 -7.40
N PHE A 298 15.45 -6.30 -7.35
CA PHE A 298 14.54 -6.58 -6.26
C PHE A 298 14.64 -8.03 -5.81
N ILE A 299 14.60 -8.26 -4.50
CA ILE A 299 14.28 -9.55 -3.88
C ILE A 299 13.12 -9.28 -2.92
N THR A 300 12.00 -9.99 -3.04
CA THR A 300 10.87 -9.88 -2.11
C THR A 300 10.42 -11.24 -1.63
N LEU A 301 10.07 -11.35 -0.34
CA LEU A 301 9.42 -12.53 0.21
C LEU A 301 8.00 -12.62 -0.34
N TYR A 302 7.69 -13.68 -1.08
CA TYR A 302 6.30 -14.04 -1.36
C TYR A 302 5.72 -14.75 -0.14
N ALA A 303 4.91 -14.02 0.62
CA ALA A 303 4.38 -14.53 1.88
C ALA A 303 3.47 -15.75 1.65
N THR A 304 3.82 -16.88 2.27
CA THR A 304 2.99 -18.10 2.29
C THR A 304 2.41 -18.38 3.68
N GLU A 305 2.92 -17.70 4.71
CA GLU A 305 2.53 -17.87 6.10
C GLU A 305 1.79 -16.63 6.60
N ALA A 306 0.80 -16.83 7.47
CA ALA A 306 0.06 -15.73 8.11
C ALA A 306 0.80 -15.13 9.31
N ALA A 307 1.93 -15.73 9.73
CA ALA A 307 2.78 -15.20 10.78
C ALA A 307 4.25 -15.25 10.36
N VAL A 308 4.93 -14.12 10.42
CA VAL A 308 6.34 -13.97 10.06
C VAL A 308 7.02 -13.09 11.10
N GLN A 309 8.18 -13.53 11.57
CA GLN A 309 9.13 -12.69 12.30
C GLN A 309 10.26 -12.34 11.35
N ALA A 310 10.30 -11.09 10.89
CA ALA A 310 11.35 -10.59 10.02
C ALA A 310 12.11 -9.45 10.70
N LEU A 311 13.44 -9.53 10.62
CA LEU A 311 14.35 -8.53 11.16
C LEU A 311 15.36 -8.11 10.09
N THR A 312 15.35 -6.82 9.81
CA THR A 312 16.35 -6.17 8.98
C THR A 312 17.46 -5.60 9.87
N THR A 313 18.71 -5.90 9.50
CA THR A 313 19.93 -5.28 10.06
C THR A 313 20.84 -4.84 8.91
N PRO A 314 21.89 -4.04 9.16
CA PRO A 314 22.80 -3.66 8.09
C PRO A 314 23.30 -4.89 7.34
N TRP A 315 23.08 -4.91 6.02
CA TRP A 315 23.49 -5.99 5.12
C TRP A 315 22.85 -7.37 5.37
N SER A 316 21.78 -7.48 6.17
CA SER A 316 21.19 -8.80 6.47
C SER A 316 19.68 -8.73 6.69
N LEU A 317 18.97 -9.69 6.11
CA LEU A 317 17.54 -9.93 6.30
C LEU A 317 17.35 -11.32 6.91
N ASN A 318 16.80 -11.38 8.12
CA ASN A 318 16.51 -12.63 8.84
C ASN A 318 14.99 -12.83 8.91
N ILE A 319 14.51 -14.00 8.49
CA ILE A 319 13.08 -14.35 8.44
C ILE A 319 12.86 -15.68 9.16
N THR A 320 11.89 -15.69 10.07
CA THR A 320 11.46 -16.88 10.80
C THR A 320 9.96 -17.04 10.68
N TYR A 321 9.50 -18.27 10.47
CA TYR A 321 8.08 -18.63 10.52
C TYR A 321 7.75 -19.24 11.89
N PRO A 322 7.22 -18.45 12.85
CA PRO A 322 7.00 -18.94 14.22
C PRO A 322 6.00 -20.10 14.30
N ALA A 323 5.08 -20.19 13.35
CA ALA A 323 4.10 -21.27 13.24
C ALA A 323 4.38 -22.22 12.06
N GLY A 324 5.53 -22.06 11.38
CA GLY A 324 5.86 -22.84 10.20
C GLY A 324 6.21 -24.29 10.54
N ASP A 325 5.94 -25.19 9.60
CA ASP A 325 6.22 -26.62 9.74
C ASP A 325 6.87 -27.19 8.46
N SER A 326 6.95 -28.52 8.34
CA SER A 326 7.55 -29.18 7.17
C SER A 326 6.82 -28.94 5.84
N SER A 327 5.63 -28.36 5.86
CA SER A 327 4.87 -27.94 4.68
C SER A 327 5.15 -26.49 4.27
N SER A 328 5.74 -25.68 5.16
CA SER A 328 6.12 -24.31 4.87
C SER A 328 7.27 -24.22 3.85
N ILE A 329 7.29 -23.12 3.11
CA ILE A 329 8.34 -22.79 2.14
C ILE A 329 8.74 -21.32 2.23
N PHE A 330 10.01 -21.00 1.95
CA PHE A 330 10.43 -19.63 1.72
C PHE A 330 10.57 -19.41 0.22
N SER A 331 9.72 -18.55 -0.34
CA SER A 331 9.74 -18.19 -1.76
C SER A 331 10.20 -16.75 -1.90
N PHE A 332 11.33 -16.56 -2.60
CA PHE A 332 11.89 -15.25 -2.90
C PHE A 332 11.70 -14.94 -4.39
N ILE A 333 10.91 -13.91 -4.65
CA ILE A 333 10.71 -13.34 -5.98
C ILE A 333 11.87 -12.39 -6.27
N VAL A 334 12.59 -12.65 -7.34
CA VAL A 334 13.79 -11.92 -7.75
C VAL A 334 13.57 -11.29 -9.12
N SER A 335 13.83 -9.99 -9.24
CA SER A 335 13.67 -9.26 -10.50
C SER A 335 14.54 -9.83 -11.62
N THR A 336 14.03 -9.79 -12.84
CA THR A 336 14.85 -10.00 -14.04
C THR A 336 15.78 -8.81 -14.29
N VAL A 337 16.98 -9.07 -14.84
CA VAL A 337 17.92 -8.04 -15.28
C VAL A 337 18.18 -8.22 -16.77
N LYS A 338 18.06 -7.15 -17.56
CA LYS A 338 18.12 -7.24 -19.04
C LYS A 338 19.46 -7.74 -19.58
N SER A 339 20.55 -7.39 -18.92
CA SER A 339 21.92 -7.82 -19.22
C SER A 339 22.11 -9.32 -19.06
N LYS A 340 21.34 -9.95 -18.15
CA LYS A 340 21.42 -11.36 -17.79
C LYS A 340 20.03 -11.94 -17.53
N PRO A 341 19.26 -12.22 -18.60
CA PRO A 341 17.86 -12.62 -18.49
C PRO A 341 17.70 -14.03 -17.89
N THR A 342 18.73 -14.87 -17.98
CA THR A 342 18.73 -16.23 -17.44
C THR A 342 19.53 -16.33 -16.16
N MET A 343 18.88 -16.81 -15.09
CA MET A 343 19.51 -17.12 -13.81
C MET A 343 19.54 -18.63 -13.59
N SER A 344 20.60 -19.10 -12.96
CA SER A 344 20.81 -20.48 -12.50
C SER A 344 21.16 -20.53 -11.01
N SER A 345 21.76 -19.47 -10.46
CA SER A 345 22.01 -19.33 -9.02
C SER A 345 22.00 -17.88 -8.54
N TRP A 346 22.17 -17.69 -7.22
CA TRP A 346 22.39 -16.36 -6.64
C TRP A 346 23.65 -15.66 -7.16
N ASP A 347 24.67 -16.42 -7.56
CA ASP A 347 25.89 -15.88 -8.19
C ASP A 347 25.60 -15.22 -9.55
N ASP A 348 24.41 -15.44 -10.10
CA ASP A 348 24.00 -14.83 -11.34
C ASP A 348 23.45 -13.41 -11.20
N LEU A 349 23.21 -12.93 -9.97
CA LEU A 349 22.80 -11.55 -9.74
C LEU A 349 23.86 -10.55 -10.23
N GLU A 350 23.39 -9.40 -10.73
CA GLU A 350 24.26 -8.30 -11.12
C GLU A 350 24.35 -7.28 -9.99
N GLY A 351 25.57 -7.01 -9.50
CA GLY A 351 25.84 -5.98 -8.48
C GLY A 351 25.46 -6.34 -7.04
N LEU A 352 25.04 -7.57 -6.77
CA LEU A 352 24.68 -8.05 -5.43
C LEU A 352 25.12 -9.50 -5.21
N SER A 353 25.85 -9.73 -4.13
CA SER A 353 26.14 -11.06 -3.60
C SER A 353 25.16 -11.39 -2.48
N VAL A 354 24.60 -12.60 -2.50
CA VAL A 354 23.65 -13.10 -1.51
C VAL A 354 24.19 -14.40 -0.92
N ASN A 355 24.50 -14.40 0.37
CA ASN A 355 24.85 -15.60 1.13
C ASN A 355 23.63 -16.06 1.94
N VAL A 356 23.12 -17.25 1.65
CA VAL A 356 21.92 -17.79 2.29
C VAL A 356 22.29 -18.79 3.37
N THR A 357 21.84 -18.55 4.59
CA THR A 357 22.01 -19.47 5.74
C THR A 357 20.68 -19.69 6.45
N GLY A 358 20.63 -20.61 7.40
CA GLY A 358 19.41 -20.93 8.15
C GLY A 358 19.30 -22.41 8.52
N ASN A 359 18.12 -22.81 8.98
CA ASN A 359 17.82 -24.20 9.33
C ASN A 359 16.92 -24.90 8.27
N VAL A 360 16.66 -24.24 7.15
CA VAL A 360 15.98 -24.82 5.97
C VAL A 360 16.94 -25.63 5.08
N ASN A 361 16.40 -26.38 4.12
CA ASN A 361 17.25 -26.97 3.08
C ASN A 361 17.83 -25.87 2.19
N LEU A 362 19.14 -25.67 2.22
CA LEU A 362 19.82 -24.62 1.43
C LEU A 362 19.90 -24.95 -0.08
N THR A 363 19.52 -26.18 -0.48
CA THR A 363 19.22 -26.46 -1.89
C THR A 363 17.81 -25.98 -2.21
N TYR A 364 17.70 -25.07 -3.16
CA TYR A 364 16.44 -24.47 -3.60
C TYR A 364 16.00 -25.02 -4.96
N SER A 365 14.70 -24.87 -5.26
CA SER A 365 14.22 -24.92 -6.65
C SER A 365 14.23 -23.51 -7.25
N LEU A 366 14.54 -23.43 -8.55
CA LEU A 366 14.55 -22.20 -9.31
C LEU A 366 13.57 -22.32 -10.49
N SER A 367 12.67 -21.37 -10.61
CA SER A 367 11.70 -21.27 -11.72
C SER A 367 11.62 -19.85 -12.24
N PHE A 368 11.23 -19.73 -13.51
CA PHE A 368 11.01 -18.44 -14.17
C PHE A 368 9.52 -18.23 -14.40
N ALA A 369 9.03 -17.06 -14.00
CA ALA A 369 7.70 -16.54 -14.31
C ALA A 369 7.83 -15.51 -15.42
N GLY A 370 7.40 -15.85 -16.63
CA GLY A 370 7.56 -14.99 -17.81
C GLY A 370 6.29 -14.89 -18.62
N LEU A 371 6.06 -13.71 -19.20
CA LEU A 371 4.86 -13.39 -19.98
C LEU A 371 4.75 -14.25 -21.25
N ASN A 372 5.89 -14.65 -21.81
CA ASN A 372 5.99 -15.41 -23.06
C ASN A 372 6.63 -16.80 -22.87
N GLY A 373 6.52 -17.37 -21.67
CA GLY A 373 7.07 -18.67 -21.31
C GLY A 373 7.74 -18.66 -19.94
N GLY A 374 7.91 -19.84 -19.37
CA GLY A 374 8.32 -20.00 -17.98
C GLY A 374 7.69 -21.25 -17.39
N ALA A 375 8.08 -21.59 -16.16
CA ALA A 375 7.41 -22.63 -15.40
C ALA A 375 6.27 -22.07 -14.53
N ASP A 376 6.33 -20.77 -14.23
CA ASP A 376 5.39 -20.05 -13.38
C ASP A 376 4.67 -18.93 -14.16
N GLU A 377 3.59 -18.41 -13.57
CA GLU A 377 2.85 -17.26 -14.10
C GLU A 377 3.36 -15.94 -13.51
N THR A 378 3.29 -14.86 -14.28
CA THR A 378 3.68 -13.51 -13.82
C THR A 378 2.77 -13.02 -12.70
N ILE A 379 3.30 -12.14 -11.84
CA ILE A 379 2.55 -11.47 -10.77
C ILE A 379 2.42 -10.00 -11.12
N ASN A 380 1.18 -9.49 -11.27
CA ASN A 380 0.91 -8.10 -11.68
C ASN A 380 1.72 -7.69 -12.93
N ASP A 381 1.76 -8.57 -13.93
CA ASP A 381 2.54 -8.42 -15.16
C ASP A 381 4.07 -8.30 -14.97
N PHE A 382 4.58 -8.63 -13.78
CA PHE A 382 5.99 -8.67 -13.47
C PHE A 382 6.59 -10.05 -13.77
N GLU A 383 7.65 -10.06 -14.60
CA GLU A 383 8.46 -11.25 -14.84
C GLU A 383 9.57 -11.38 -13.77
N PHE A 384 9.74 -12.59 -13.24
CA PHE A 384 10.67 -12.83 -12.12
C PHE A 384 11.27 -14.24 -12.12
N TRP A 385 12.37 -14.38 -11.38
CA TRP A 385 12.93 -15.66 -10.96
C TRP A 385 12.49 -15.97 -9.53
N ASN A 386 12.03 -17.20 -9.30
CA ASN A 386 11.58 -17.64 -7.98
C ASN A 386 12.57 -18.62 -7.36
N PHE A 387 13.14 -18.25 -6.22
CA PHE A 387 13.98 -19.12 -5.40
C PHE A 387 13.15 -19.68 -4.26
N THR A 388 12.87 -20.98 -4.29
CA THR A 388 12.04 -21.66 -3.28
C THR A 388 12.86 -22.60 -2.42
N TYR A 389 12.89 -22.33 -1.12
CA TYR A 389 13.54 -23.14 -0.09
C TYR A 389 12.50 -23.95 0.69
N PHE A 390 12.85 -25.20 1.01
CA PHE A 390 11.95 -26.14 1.66
C PHE A 390 12.37 -26.42 3.10
N VAL A 391 11.39 -26.54 3.99
CA VAL A 391 11.63 -26.91 5.39
C VAL A 391 11.91 -28.41 5.51
N PRO A 392 13.01 -28.84 6.17
CA PRO A 392 13.30 -30.25 6.40
C PRO A 392 12.20 -30.92 7.25
N LYS A 393 11.76 -32.13 6.86
CA LYS A 393 10.73 -32.90 7.59
C LYS A 393 11.06 -33.18 9.05
N ALA A 394 12.35 -33.20 9.40
CA ALA A 394 12.83 -33.48 10.75
C ALA A 394 13.08 -32.22 11.60
N LEU A 395 12.83 -31.02 11.06
CA LEU A 395 13.02 -29.78 11.79
C LEU A 395 11.95 -29.64 12.88
N THR A 396 12.39 -29.41 14.13
CA THR A 396 11.51 -29.21 15.30
C THR A 396 11.47 -27.78 15.81
N GLU A 397 12.44 -26.96 15.40
CA GLU A 397 12.50 -25.53 15.71
C GLU A 397 11.76 -24.72 14.62
N PRO A 398 11.32 -23.49 14.90
CA PRO A 398 10.75 -22.62 13.89
C PRO A 398 11.64 -22.50 12.64
N PRO A 399 11.09 -22.68 11.42
CA PRO A 399 11.84 -22.51 10.19
C PRO A 399 12.43 -21.10 10.07
N ASN A 400 13.69 -21.03 9.66
CA ASN A 400 14.48 -19.81 9.61
C ASN A 400 15.38 -19.78 8.36
N ILE A 401 15.45 -18.60 7.74
CA ILE A 401 16.37 -18.29 6.65
C ILE A 401 16.94 -16.88 6.82
N VAL A 402 18.20 -16.71 6.47
CA VAL A 402 18.95 -15.45 6.54
C VAL A 402 19.60 -15.18 5.20
N LEU A 403 19.45 -13.96 4.70
CA LEU A 403 20.10 -13.45 3.49
C LEU A 403 21.11 -12.38 3.91
N ASP A 404 22.40 -12.70 3.85
CA ASP A 404 23.48 -11.74 4.05
C ASP A 404 23.95 -11.19 2.69
N LEU A 405 24.17 -9.88 2.62
CA LEU A 405 24.30 -9.14 1.37
C LEU A 405 25.64 -8.41 1.27
N ALA A 406 26.14 -8.27 0.03
CA ALA A 406 27.26 -7.37 -0.27
C ALA A 406 27.16 -6.85 -1.72
N LEU A 407 27.38 -5.54 -1.93
CA LEU A 407 27.50 -4.97 -3.28
C LEU A 407 28.92 -5.21 -3.83
N TYR A 408 29.08 -5.31 -5.16
CA TYR A 408 30.38 -5.42 -5.83
C TYR A 408 30.44 -4.73 -7.20
#